data_AF-A0A2S7VR17-F1
#
_entry.id   AF-A0A2S7VR17-F1
#
_cell.length_a   1.000
_cell.length_b   1.000
_cell.length_c   1.000
_cell.angle_alpha   90.00
_cell.angle_beta   90.00
_cell.angle_gamma   90.00
#
_symmetry.space_group_name_H-M   'P 1'
#
loop_
_entity.id
_entity.type
_entity.pdbx_description
1 polymer ?
#
loop_
_entity_poly.entity_id
_entity_poly.type
_entity_poly.pdbx_seq_one_letter_code
_entity_poly.pdbx_strand_id
1 'polypeptide(L)'
;MMTTSNNTHVKRTQRDYTLGFKLQVVAAVERGDMTYKQAQTIYGIQGRSTVLTWLRKHGKMNWAQNPRMNVMSQSPKPKESPAQKIKPLEKELEDEKIKNLFLNRVVDILDAEHGTSLRKKYLAK
;
A
#
# COMPACT_ATOMS: atom_id res chain seq x y z
N MET A 1 36.32 -3.76 -40.65
CA MET A 1 36.64 -2.66 -39.72
C MET A 1 35.42 -2.41 -38.85
N MET A 2 35.29 -3.06 -37.69
CA MET A 2 34.22 -2.72 -36.74
C MET A 2 34.60 -1.42 -36.05
N THR A 3 33.82 -0.36 -36.27
CA THR A 3 33.94 0.89 -35.52
C THR A 3 33.44 0.65 -34.11
N THR A 4 34.35 0.42 -33.16
CA THR A 4 34.04 0.49 -31.74
C THR A 4 33.77 1.93 -31.38
N SER A 5 32.49 2.32 -31.36
CA SER A 5 32.04 3.59 -30.81
C SER A 5 32.43 3.64 -29.33
N ASN A 6 33.51 4.36 -29.05
CA ASN A 6 33.95 4.70 -27.70
C ASN A 6 32.89 5.63 -27.07
N ASN A 7 31.81 5.05 -26.55
CA ASN A 7 30.82 5.78 -25.78
C ASN A 7 31.48 6.21 -24.46
N THR A 8 32.00 7.43 -24.42
CA THR A 8 32.61 8.04 -23.24
C THR A 8 31.55 8.18 -22.16
N HIS A 9 31.37 7.12 -21.37
CA HIS A 9 30.44 7.12 -20.26
C HIS A 9 30.91 8.13 -19.21
N VAL A 10 30.24 9.28 -19.16
CA VAL A 10 30.55 10.34 -18.18
C VAL A 10 30.12 9.84 -16.81
N LYS A 11 31.10 9.39 -16.03
CA LYS A 11 30.89 8.95 -14.65
C LYS A 11 30.70 10.19 -13.77
N ARG A 12 29.61 10.21 -13.01
CA ARG A 12 29.34 11.23 -11.99
C ARG A 12 29.93 10.78 -10.66
N THR A 13 30.50 11.75 -9.95
CA THR A 13 31.11 11.56 -8.63
C THR A 13 30.19 12.07 -7.53
N GLN A 14 30.58 11.88 -6.27
CA GLN A 14 29.80 12.34 -5.12
C GLN A 14 29.53 13.86 -5.14
N ARG A 15 30.43 14.66 -5.73
CA ARG A 15 30.29 16.12 -5.87
C ARG A 15 29.14 16.51 -6.80
N ASP A 16 28.83 15.65 -7.78
CA ASP A 16 27.78 15.89 -8.78
C ASP A 16 26.39 15.48 -8.28
N TYR A 17 26.31 14.84 -7.11
CA TYR A 17 25.05 14.39 -6.53
C TYR A 17 24.41 15.47 -5.66
N THR A 18 24.01 16.57 -6.30
CA THR A 18 23.21 17.62 -5.67
C THR A 18 21.86 17.05 -5.19
N LEU A 19 21.23 17.69 -4.20
CA LEU A 19 19.95 17.22 -3.68
C LEU A 19 18.87 17.18 -4.78
N GLY A 20 18.81 18.20 -5.63
CA GLY A 20 17.88 18.26 -6.75
C GLY A 20 18.07 17.11 -7.73
N PHE A 21 19.32 16.78 -8.05
CA PHE A 21 19.62 15.62 -8.90
C PHE A 21 19.17 14.29 -8.26
N LYS A 22 19.42 14.10 -6.96
CA LYS A 22 18.95 12.90 -6.24
C LYS A 22 17.42 12.76 -6.30
N LEU A 23 16.70 13.85 -6.06
CA LEU A 23 15.24 13.86 -6.10
C LEU A 23 14.71 13.59 -7.51
N GLN A 24 15.34 14.15 -8.54
CA GLN A 24 14.97 13.89 -9.94
C GLN A 24 15.13 12.40 -10.31
N VAL A 25 16.27 11.80 -9.93
CA VAL A 25 16.52 10.37 -10.18
C VAL A 25 15.50 9.51 -9.42
N VAL A 26 15.22 9.83 -8.15
CA VAL A 26 14.22 9.12 -7.34
C VAL A 26 12.82 9.23 -7.96
N ALA A 27 12.40 10.43 -8.36
CA ALA A 27 11.10 10.65 -8.99
C ALA A 27 10.95 9.86 -10.30
N ALA A 28 11.96 9.84 -11.16
CA ALA A 28 11.93 9.08 -12.41
C ALA A 28 11.81 7.56 -12.16
N VAL A 29 12.47 7.04 -11.13
CA VAL A 29 12.37 5.63 -10.74
C VAL A 29 11.00 5.30 -10.13
N GLU A 30 10.45 6.19 -9.29
CA GLU A 30 9.14 5.96 -8.68
C GLU A 30 7.97 6.08 -9.66
N ARG A 31 8.11 6.90 -10.71
CA ARG A 31 7.15 6.94 -11.82
C ARG A 31 7.17 5.67 -12.67
N GLY A 32 8.26 4.90 -12.63
CA GLY A 32 8.45 3.70 -13.45
C GLY A 32 9.07 3.97 -14.81
N ASP A 33 9.55 5.19 -15.09
CA ASP A 33 10.19 5.54 -16.37
C ASP A 33 11.50 4.75 -16.56
N MET A 34 12.16 4.40 -15.46
CA MET A 34 13.40 3.62 -15.46
C MET A 34 13.57 2.85 -14.16
N THR A 35 14.25 1.70 -14.25
CA THR A 35 14.69 0.95 -13.08
C THR A 35 15.91 1.62 -12.44
N TYR A 36 16.16 1.35 -11.16
CA TYR A 36 17.35 1.87 -10.48
C TYR A 36 18.68 1.47 -11.16
N LYS A 37 18.72 0.29 -11.82
CA LYS A 37 19.89 -0.16 -12.59
C LYS A 37 20.08 0.67 -13.86
N GLN A 38 19.00 0.97 -14.57
CA GLN A 38 19.04 1.83 -15.75
C GLN A 38 19.42 3.26 -15.37
N ALA A 39 18.86 3.80 -14.28
CA ALA A 39 19.26 5.11 -13.75
C ALA A 39 20.77 5.18 -13.45
N GLN A 40 21.35 4.10 -12.92
CA GLN A 40 22.79 4.03 -12.67
C GLN A 40 23.61 4.16 -13.97
N THR A 41 23.22 3.42 -15.01
CA THR A 41 23.89 3.46 -16.31
C THR A 41 23.69 4.79 -17.03
N ILE A 42 22.46 5.31 -17.09
CA ILE A 42 22.11 6.53 -17.82
C ILE A 42 22.80 7.75 -17.19
N TYR A 43 22.75 7.87 -15.87
CA TYR A 43 23.29 9.04 -15.17
C TYR A 43 24.74 8.88 -14.71
N GLY A 44 25.40 7.77 -15.04
CA GLY A 44 26.82 7.57 -14.73
C GLY A 44 27.13 7.39 -13.25
N ILE A 45 26.19 6.88 -12.46
CA ILE A 45 26.33 6.74 -11.01
C ILE A 45 27.27 5.57 -10.70
N GLN A 46 28.36 5.83 -9.98
CA GLN A 46 29.43 4.84 -9.79
C GLN A 46 29.09 3.75 -8.77
N GLY A 47 28.36 4.06 -7.69
CA GLY A 47 28.09 3.10 -6.62
C GLY A 47 26.82 2.27 -6.88
N ARG A 48 26.94 0.94 -6.82
CA ARG A 48 25.86 -0.03 -7.09
C ARG A 48 24.60 0.16 -6.23
N SER A 49 24.78 0.61 -5.00
CA SER A 49 23.71 0.83 -4.03
C SER A 49 23.30 2.30 -3.89
N THR A 50 23.95 3.23 -4.61
CA THR A 50 23.76 4.68 -4.43
C THR A 50 22.32 5.09 -4.71
N VAL A 51 21.77 4.65 -5.84
CA VAL A 51 20.37 4.92 -6.22
C VAL A 51 19.40 4.30 -5.21
N LEU A 52 19.67 3.08 -4.75
CA LEU A 52 18.87 2.41 -3.72
C LEU A 52 18.90 3.15 -2.37
N THR A 53 20.04 3.74 -2.01
CA THR A 53 20.17 4.57 -0.80
C THR A 53 19.37 5.87 -0.94
N TRP A 54 19.34 6.48 -2.13
CA TRP A 54 18.49 7.64 -2.36
C TRP A 54 17.01 7.29 -2.33
N LEU A 55 16.61 6.16 -2.91
CA LEU A 55 15.24 5.65 -2.84
C LEU A 55 14.80 5.39 -1.38
N ARG A 56 15.67 4.83 -0.54
CA ARG A 56 15.36 4.65 0.89
C ARG A 56 15.24 5.96 1.68
N LYS A 57 16.01 6.99 1.32
CA LYS A 57 16.04 8.26 2.06
C LYS A 57 15.01 9.27 1.56
N HIS A 58 14.72 9.27 0.27
CA HIS A 58 13.93 10.29 -0.41
C HIS A 58 12.72 9.72 -1.18
N GLY A 59 12.60 8.40 -1.27
CA GLY A 59 11.44 7.75 -1.89
C GLY A 59 10.22 7.72 -0.97
N LYS A 60 9.04 7.71 -1.58
CA LYS A 60 7.74 7.57 -0.91
C LYS A 60 7.34 6.11 -0.73
N MET A 61 7.96 5.19 -1.48
CA MET A 61 7.73 3.75 -1.37
C MET A 61 8.65 3.14 -0.30
N ASN A 62 8.21 2.04 0.34
CA ASN A 62 8.97 1.36 1.40
C ASN A 62 10.15 0.55 0.82
N TRP A 63 11.18 1.24 0.33
CA TRP A 63 12.41 0.63 -0.21
C TRP A 63 13.35 0.04 0.87
N ALA A 64 13.02 0.21 2.15
CA ALA A 64 13.80 -0.26 3.29
C ALA A 64 13.61 -1.76 3.59
N GLN A 65 12.53 -2.38 3.07
CA GLN A 65 12.31 -3.82 3.24
C GLN A 65 13.22 -4.60 2.30
N ASN A 66 14.30 -5.11 2.87
CA ASN A 66 15.16 -6.08 2.21
C ASN A 66 14.34 -7.38 1.99
N PRO A 67 14.03 -7.78 0.75
CA PRO A 67 13.25 -9.00 0.50
C PRO A 67 13.95 -10.26 1.01
N ARG A 68 15.28 -10.22 1.20
CA ARG A 68 16.08 -11.35 1.68
C ARG A 68 16.09 -11.54 3.20
N MET A 69 15.70 -10.53 3.99
CA MET A 69 15.62 -10.67 5.46
C MET A 69 14.17 -10.85 5.97
N ASN A 70 13.17 -10.69 5.12
CA ASN A 70 11.76 -10.83 5.51
C ASN A 70 11.19 -12.24 5.30
N VAL A 71 12.01 -13.25 5.03
CA VAL A 71 11.52 -14.65 4.99
C VAL A 71 11.10 -15.13 6.40
N MET A 72 11.53 -14.46 7.48
CA MET A 72 11.22 -14.91 8.85
C MET A 72 10.57 -13.88 9.78
N SER A 73 10.38 -12.62 9.39
CA SER A 73 9.56 -11.72 10.19
C SER A 73 8.96 -10.61 9.34
N GLN A 74 7.66 -10.38 9.55
CA GLN A 74 6.94 -9.22 9.05
C GLN A 74 6.81 -9.20 7.51
N SER A 75 5.91 -10.02 7.00
CA SER A 75 5.13 -9.62 5.83
C SER A 75 4.54 -8.23 6.14
N PRO A 76 4.87 -7.14 5.43
CA PRO A 76 3.94 -6.04 5.38
C PRO A 76 2.67 -6.64 4.79
N LYS A 77 1.59 -6.70 5.57
CA LYS A 77 0.28 -7.02 5.02
C LYS A 77 0.13 -6.18 3.76
N PRO A 78 -0.01 -6.78 2.56
CA PRO A 78 -0.26 -6.01 1.36
C PRO A 78 -1.45 -5.13 1.71
N LYS A 79 -1.35 -3.82 1.48
CA LYS A 79 -2.48 -2.91 1.66
C LYS A 79 -3.65 -3.55 0.93
N GLU A 80 -4.58 -4.10 1.70
CA GLU A 80 -5.65 -4.94 1.20
C GLU A 80 -6.35 -4.15 0.10
N SER A 81 -6.41 -4.75 -1.08
CA SER A 81 -7.22 -4.23 -2.18
C SER A 81 -8.62 -3.91 -1.62
N PRO A 82 -9.23 -2.76 -1.93
CA PRO A 82 -10.54 -2.39 -1.40
C PRO A 82 -11.58 -3.53 -1.51
N ALA A 83 -11.46 -4.39 -2.53
CA ALA A 83 -12.29 -5.56 -2.75
C ALA A 83 -12.17 -6.68 -1.69
N GLN A 84 -11.01 -6.83 -1.03
CA GLN A 84 -10.80 -7.87 -0.01
C GLN A 84 -11.41 -7.50 1.35
N LYS A 85 -11.65 -6.21 1.61
CA LYS A 85 -12.35 -5.73 2.81
C LYS A 85 -13.87 -5.86 2.71
N ILE A 86 -14.41 -5.83 1.50
CA ILE A 86 -15.86 -5.89 1.26
C ILE A 86 -16.42 -7.23 1.74
N LYS A 87 -15.78 -8.35 1.39
CA LYS A 87 -16.29 -9.69 1.72
C LYS A 87 -16.46 -9.99 3.22
N PRO A 88 -15.50 -9.67 4.12
CA PRO A 88 -15.73 -9.87 5.55
C PRO A 88 -16.75 -8.88 6.13
N LEU A 89 -16.78 -7.62 5.64
CA LEU A 89 -17.74 -6.60 6.10
C LEU A 89 -19.18 -6.92 5.69
N GLU A 90 -19.39 -7.46 4.49
CA GLU A 90 -20.71 -7.92 4.03
C GLU A 90 -21.23 -9.07 4.88
N LYS A 91 -20.35 -10.02 5.24
CA LYS A 91 -20.70 -11.14 6.12
C LYS A 91 -21.11 -10.66 7.51
N GLU A 92 -20.37 -9.72 8.09
CA GLU A 92 -20.70 -9.14 9.39
C GLU A 92 -22.04 -8.38 9.36
N LEU A 93 -22.34 -7.69 8.25
CA LEU A 93 -23.62 -7.02 8.05
C LEU A 93 -24.80 -8.00 7.93
N GLU A 94 -24.62 -9.13 7.27
CA GLU A 94 -25.65 -10.18 7.17
C GLU A 94 -25.96 -10.80 8.53
N ASP A 95 -24.93 -11.14 9.31
CA ASP A 95 -25.09 -11.71 10.65
C ASP A 95 -25.85 -10.74 11.59
N GLU A 96 -25.54 -9.45 11.55
CA GLU A 96 -26.23 -8.43 12.36
C GLU A 96 -27.69 -8.21 11.93
N LYS A 97 -27.99 -8.31 10.64
CA LYS A 97 -29.38 -8.25 10.14
C LYS A 97 -30.19 -9.46 10.60
N ILE A 98 -29.60 -10.66 10.56
CA ILE A 98 -30.26 -11.89 11.03
C ILE A 98 -30.54 -11.80 12.54
N LYS A 99 -29.58 -11.34 13.34
CA LYS A 99 -29.80 -11.12 14.79
C LYS A 99 -30.92 -10.12 15.06
N ASN A 100 -30.95 -8.98 14.35
CA ASN A 100 -32.04 -8.01 14.48
C ASN A 100 -33.39 -8.60 14.12
N LEU A 101 -33.48 -9.35 13.02
CA LEU A 101 -34.72 -10.01 12.61
C LEU A 101 -35.20 -11.01 13.67
N PHE A 102 -34.29 -11.83 14.18
CA PHE A 102 -34.58 -12.77 15.25
C PHE A 102 -35.08 -12.06 16.52
N LEU A 103 -34.36 -11.03 16.97
CA LEU A 103 -34.73 -10.25 18.14
C LEU A 103 -36.11 -9.60 17.98
N ASN A 104 -36.37 -8.97 16.83
CA ASN A 104 -37.69 -8.39 16.54
C ASN A 104 -38.78 -9.46 16.56
N ARG A 105 -38.53 -10.65 15.98
CA ARG A 105 -39.52 -11.74 15.98
C ARG A 105 -39.80 -12.27 17.39
N VAL A 106 -38.77 -12.40 18.22
CA VAL A 106 -38.94 -12.79 19.63
C VAL A 106 -39.77 -11.74 20.37
N VAL A 107 -39.49 -10.45 20.16
CA VAL A 107 -40.27 -9.35 20.73
C VAL A 107 -41.74 -9.44 20.27
N ASP A 108 -42.01 -9.67 18.98
CA ASP A 108 -43.37 -9.80 18.46
C ASP A 108 -44.13 -10.97 19.11
N ILE A 109 -43.47 -12.11 19.34
CA ILE A 109 -44.09 -13.27 20.00
C ILE A 109 -44.38 -12.96 21.46
N LEU A 110 -43.43 -12.34 22.17
CA LEU A 110 -43.62 -11.95 23.57
C LEU A 110 -44.75 -10.91 23.73
N ASP A 111 -44.80 -9.91 22.86
CA ASP A 111 -45.87 -8.90 22.84
C ASP A 111 -47.24 -9.57 22.53
N ALA A 112 -47.27 -10.60 21.66
CA ALA A 112 -48.51 -11.31 21.29
C ALA A 112 -49.01 -12.31 22.35
N GLU A 113 -48.12 -13.09 22.95
CA GLU A 113 -48.48 -14.17 23.90
C GLU A 113 -48.58 -13.68 25.34
N HIS A 114 -47.72 -12.74 25.73
CA HIS A 114 -47.62 -12.27 27.12
C HIS A 114 -48.09 -10.83 27.32
N GLY A 115 -48.48 -10.12 26.25
CA GLY A 115 -48.98 -8.75 26.34
C GLY A 115 -47.94 -7.76 26.92
N THR A 116 -46.67 -8.16 26.97
CA THR A 116 -45.58 -7.32 27.45
C THR A 116 -45.41 -6.21 26.44
N SER A 117 -45.81 -4.97 26.71
CA SER A 117 -45.65 -3.86 25.74
C SER A 117 -44.18 -3.42 25.65
N LEU A 118 -43.28 -4.30 25.19
CA LEU A 118 -41.84 -4.07 25.15
C LEU A 118 -41.45 -3.11 24.02
N ARG A 119 -42.27 -3.03 22.97
CA ARG A 119 -42.02 -2.11 21.88
C ARG A 119 -42.16 -0.65 22.35
N LYS A 120 -41.04 0.09 22.24
CA LYS A 120 -41.01 1.52 22.54
C LYS A 120 -41.94 2.29 21.60
N LYS A 121 -42.98 2.92 22.14
CA LYS A 121 -43.89 3.81 21.40
C LYS A 121 -43.18 5.15 21.16
N TYR A 122 -42.86 5.46 19.91
CA TYR A 122 -42.37 6.79 19.56
C TYR A 122 -43.56 7.76 19.58
N LEU A 123 -43.53 8.73 20.48
CA LEU A 123 -44.42 9.90 20.41
C LEU A 123 -44.03 10.68 19.15
N ALA A 124 -44.94 10.75 18.18
CA ALA A 124 -44.78 11.63 17.03
C ALA A 124 -44.68 13.09 17.54
N LYS A 125 -43.71 13.84 17.00
CA LYS A 125 -43.49 15.24 17.34
C LYS A 125 -44.39 16.14 16.50
#